data_AF-A0A934XSN3-F1
#
_entry.id   AF-A0A934XSN3-F1
#
_cell.length_a   1.000
_cell.length_b   1.000
_cell.length_c   1.000
_cell.angle_alpha   90.00
_cell.angle_beta   90.00
_cell.angle_gamma   90.00
#
_symmetry.space_group_name_H-M   'P 1'
#
loop_
_entity.id
_entity.type
_entity.pdbx_description
1 polymer ?
#
loop_
_entity_poly.entity_id
_entity_poly.type
_entity_poly.pdbx_seq_one_letter_code
_entity_poly.pdbx_strand_id
1 'polypeptide(L)' 'MFRCQVCGSTEARSEVVSEVFLVDGLPVLVEEIPAVVCARCGDATFSRT' A
#
# COMPACT_ATOMS: atom_id res chain seq x y z
N MET A 1 7.71 6.55 -12.38
CA MET A 1 8.73 5.60 -11.87
C MET A 1 8.50 5.45 -10.39
N PHE A 2 8.21 4.24 -9.91
CA PHE A 2 8.01 3.99 -8.48
C PHE A 2 9.33 4.16 -7.73
N ARG A 3 9.28 4.77 -6.55
CA ARG A 3 10.39 4.80 -5.60
C ARG A 3 9.82 4.69 -4.20
N CYS A 4 10.10 3.58 -3.53
CA CYS A 4 9.65 3.35 -2.18
C CYS A 4 10.21 4.43 -1.25
N GLN A 5 9.32 5.08 -0.49
CA GLN A 5 9.71 6.14 0.44
C GLN A 5 10.40 5.58 1.71
N VAL A 6 10.19 4.29 2.00
CA VAL A 6 10.79 3.61 3.16
C VAL A 6 12.21 3.12 2.88
N CYS A 7 12.43 2.36 1.79
CA CYS A 7 13.73 1.71 1.53
C CYS A 7 14.46 2.21 0.28
N GLY A 8 13.87 3.13 -0.50
CA GLY A 8 14.45 3.70 -1.71
C GLY A 8 14.45 2.77 -2.94
N SER A 9 13.95 1.54 -2.83
CA SER A 9 13.85 0.61 -3.96
C SER A 9 12.95 1.15 -5.06
N THR A 10 13.30 0.86 -6.30
CA THR A 10 12.50 1.15 -7.50
C THR A 10 11.67 -0.04 -7.97
N GLU A 11 11.86 -1.20 -7.35
CA GLU A 11 11.11 -2.42 -7.66
C GLU A 11 9.82 -2.50 -6.85
N ALA A 12 8.71 -2.69 -7.56
CA ALA A 12 7.38 -2.85 -6.99
C ALA A 12 6.51 -3.79 -7.82
N ARG A 13 5.43 -4.24 -7.20
CA ARG A 13 4.40 -5.11 -7.76
C ARG A 13 3.02 -4.52 -7.50
N SER A 14 2.14 -4.58 -8.49
CA SER A 14 0.74 -4.19 -8.32
C SER A 14 -0.03 -5.37 -7.75
N GLU A 15 -0.62 -5.20 -6.58
CA GLU A 15 -1.34 -6.26 -5.87
C GLU A 15 -2.65 -5.69 -5.31
N VAL A 16 -3.58 -6.60 -5.01
CA VAL A 16 -4.81 -6.28 -4.30
C VAL A 16 -4.62 -6.70 -2.85
N VAL A 17 -4.77 -5.77 -1.92
CA VAL A 17 -4.45 -5.98 -0.49
C VAL A 17 -5.64 -5.65 0.40
N SER A 18 -5.58 -6.15 1.63
CA SER A 18 -6.52 -5.77 2.70
C SER A 18 -5.75 -5.04 3.80
N GLU A 19 -6.28 -3.91 4.27
CA GLU A 19 -5.63 -3.10 5.30
C GLU A 19 -6.66 -2.52 6.28
N VAL A 20 -6.26 -2.39 7.55
CA VAL A 20 -7.09 -1.81 8.60
C VAL A 20 -6.78 -0.33 8.71
N PHE A 21 -7.79 0.51 8.46
CA PHE A 21 -7.71 1.95 8.61
C PHE A 21 -8.41 2.40 9.89
N LEU A 22 -7.91 3.46 10.52
CA LEU A 22 -8.62 4.14 11.59
C LEU A 22 -9.46 5.27 10.98
N VAL A 23 -10.77 5.13 11.00
CA VAL A 23 -11.73 6.14 10.53
C VAL A 23 -12.58 6.56 11.72
N ASP A 24 -12.55 7.85 12.06
CA ASP A 24 -13.25 8.39 13.23
C ASP A 24 -12.91 7.66 14.56
N GLY A 25 -11.66 7.19 14.67
CA GLY A 25 -11.19 6.43 15.83
C GLY A 25 -11.64 4.96 15.87
N LEU A 26 -12.36 4.49 14.86
CA LEU A 26 -12.80 3.11 14.72
C LEU A 26 -11.91 2.35 13.72
N PRO A 27 -11.47 1.12 14.03
CA PRO A 27 -10.78 0.27 13.08
C PRO A 27 -11.76 -0.26 12.03
N VAL A 28 -11.48 0.04 10.77
CA VAL A 28 -12.25 -0.41 9.60
C VAL A 28 -11.33 -1.24 8.73
N LEU A 29 -11.68 -2.52 8.53
CA LEU A 29 -11.01 -3.37 7.54
C LEU A 29 -11.54 -2.99 6.16
N VAL A 30 -10.63 -2.60 5.27
CA VAL A 30 -10.93 -2.40 3.86
C VAL A 30 -10.22 -3.51 3.09
N GLU A 31 -10.99 -4.25 2.30
CA GLU A 31 -10.51 -5.35 1.48
C GLU A 31 -10.47 -4.94 0.01
N GLU A 32 -9.81 -5.76 -0.80
CA GLU A 32 -9.74 -5.61 -2.25
C GLU A 32 -9.19 -4.25 -2.73
N ILE A 33 -8.21 -3.68 -2.02
CA ILE A 33 -7.62 -2.39 -2.34
C ILE A 33 -6.49 -2.56 -3.37
N PRO A 34 -6.59 -1.95 -4.56
CA PRO A 34 -5.47 -1.93 -5.50
C PRO A 34 -4.31 -1.09 -4.93
N ALA A 35 -3.14 -1.71 -4.79
CA ALA A 35 -1.96 -1.08 -4.23
C ALA A 35 -0.71 -1.40 -5.07
N VAL A 36 0.27 -0.49 -5.00
CA VAL A 36 1.63 -0.74 -5.47
C VAL A 36 2.49 -1.08 -4.26
N VAL A 37 2.93 -2.32 -4.16
CA VAL A 37 3.69 -2.84 -3.04
C VAL A 37 5.17 -2.90 -3.40
N CYS A 38 6.03 -2.35 -2.55
CA CYS A 38 7.47 -2.47 -2.74
C CYS A 38 7.90 -3.94 -2.66
N ALA A 39 8.58 -4.43 -3.70
CA ALA A 39 9.03 -5.83 -3.77
C ALA A 39 10.12 -6.17 -2.72
N ARG A 40 10.76 -5.14 -2.14
CA ARG A 40 11.86 -5.30 -1.17
C ARG A 40 11.40 -5.24 0.28
N CYS A 41 10.60 -4.24 0.65
CA CYS A 41 10.22 -4.03 2.06
C CYS A 41 8.74 -4.22 2.35
N GLY A 42 7.90 -4.46 1.32
CA GLY A 42 6.46 -4.69 1.51
C GLY A 42 5.63 -3.43 1.74
N ASP A 43 6.23 -2.25 1.68
CA ASP A 43 5.52 -0.97 1.85
C ASP A 43 4.48 -0.78 0.73
N ALA A 44 3.22 -0.54 1.10
CA ALA A 44 2.10 -0.41 0.18
C ALA A 44 1.80 1.07 -0.10
N THR A 45 1.70 1.42 -1.37
CA THR A 45 1.28 2.75 -1.82
C THR A 45 -0.08 2.67 -2.51
N PHE A 46 -1.02 3.47 -2.03
CA PHE A 46 -2.39 3.55 -2.55
C PHE A 46 -2.54 4.74 -3.50
N SER A 47 -3.10 4.53 -4.69
CA SER A 47 -3.44 5.62 -5.62
C SER A 47 -4.83 6.18 -5.31
N ARG A 48 -5.02 7.49 -5.45
CA ARG A 48 -6.30 8.20 -5.22
C ARG A 48 -7.05 8.57 -6.51
N THR A 49 -6.61 8.04 -7.65
CA THR A 49 -7.15 8.36 -8.98
C THR A 49 -8.63 8.07 -9.12
#